data_AF-A0A2V9FES8-F1
#
_entry.id   AF-A0A2V9FES8-F1
#
_cell.length_a   1.000
_cell.length_b   1.000
_cell.length_c   1.000
_cell.angle_alpha   90.00
_cell.angle_beta   90.00
_cell.angle_gamma   90.00
#
_symmetry.space_group_name_H-M   'P 1'
#
loop_
_entity.id
_entity.type
_entity.pdbx_description
1 polymer ?
#
loop_
_entity_poly.entity_id
_entity_poly.type
_entity_poly.pdbx_seq_one_letter_code
_entity_poly.pdbx_strand_id
1 'polypeptide(L)'
;MFALKLTGRMIVWRIFPLLLIILVNATILRSQQLIDAPAADKQTLQLLLQRIDQLEARVKQLEAAKQQAAPASLPSAPAQSGAPPVSEAEPQADNAVPERMDSSKTLLRMRGFGDITLHGDNQRHDTTSFSLGQLNLFITSDISEKFKFLSEIVFEGGPDNIFGETRGENNTFGVDVERMVVQYSHSDFFKLAVGRYHTAIGYYNTAYHHSTWFQTTTGRPFLFQFEDRGGILPVHTVGASASGLIPSGHLGLHYVAEVGNGRASRSPMTDEPVQNVVDDQNHKAFNLALFARPDAVRGLQVGFSAYRDLLAPASLPRIGETIFAAHAVLVRPKFEWLNEILLVRHAPNGIPRVFNTPGFYTQLSKQFGSYRPYFRYQYVNASSTEPIFPDVGLRQGPSFGLRYDASETVAVKLQYDYTALRGQPAVNALALQVGFTF
;
A
#
# COMPACT_ATOMS: atom_id res chain seq x y z
N MET A 1 -61.83 0.19 -10.93
CA MET A 1 -60.62 1.04 -10.91
C MET A 1 -59.81 0.63 -9.68
N PHE A 2 -58.96 -0.40 -9.81
CA PHE A 2 -58.20 -0.98 -8.70
C PHE A 2 -56.71 -0.87 -8.97
N ALA A 3 -55.99 -0.32 -8.00
CA ALA A 3 -54.55 -0.13 -7.99
C ALA A 3 -53.83 -1.46 -7.66
N LEU A 4 -52.76 -1.76 -8.40
CA LEU A 4 -51.85 -2.86 -8.08
C LEU A 4 -50.50 -2.29 -7.61
N LYS A 5 -50.23 -2.40 -6.30
CA LYS A 5 -48.91 -2.21 -5.71
C LYS A 5 -48.03 -3.41 -6.09
N LEU A 6 -46.95 -3.20 -6.82
CA LEU A 6 -45.88 -4.19 -6.98
C LEU A 6 -44.79 -3.96 -5.92
N THR A 7 -44.70 -4.90 -4.99
CA THR A 7 -43.70 -4.97 -3.90
C THR A 7 -42.37 -5.52 -4.44
N GLY A 8 -41.28 -4.77 -4.25
CA GLY A 8 -39.91 -5.11 -4.68
C GLY A 8 -39.24 -6.30 -3.97
N ARG A 9 -40.01 -7.20 -3.35
CA ARG A 9 -39.50 -8.39 -2.63
C ARG A 9 -39.39 -9.63 -3.51
N MET A 10 -40.05 -9.65 -4.68
CA MET A 10 -40.12 -10.84 -5.54
C MET A 10 -38.94 -11.03 -6.52
N ILE A 11 -38.17 -9.98 -6.81
CA ILE A 11 -37.05 -10.06 -7.77
C ILE A 11 -35.80 -10.65 -7.11
N VAL A 12 -35.59 -10.40 -5.82
CA VAL A 12 -34.43 -10.90 -5.06
C VAL A 12 -34.48 -12.42 -4.85
N TRP A 13 -35.69 -13.00 -4.78
CA TRP A 13 -35.86 -14.43 -4.51
C TRP A 13 -35.64 -15.34 -5.74
N ARG A 14 -35.56 -14.77 -6.95
CA ARG A 14 -35.33 -15.53 -8.20
C ARG A 14 -33.87 -15.59 -8.64
N ILE A 15 -32.99 -14.73 -8.10
CA ILE A 15 -31.56 -14.72 -8.42
C ILE A 15 -30.78 -15.69 -7.52
N PHE A 16 -31.25 -15.89 -6.28
CA PHE A 16 -30.63 -16.81 -5.31
C PHE A 16 -30.59 -18.29 -5.74
N PRO A 17 -31.64 -18.89 -6.33
CA PRO A 17 -31.55 -20.28 -6.81
C PRO A 17 -30.65 -20.44 -8.05
N LEU A 18 -30.43 -19.38 -8.83
CA LEU A 18 -29.59 -19.44 -10.03
C LEU A 18 -28.08 -19.46 -9.67
N LEU A 19 -27.69 -18.77 -8.59
CA LEU A 19 -26.35 -18.86 -8.00
C LEU A 19 -26.11 -20.20 -7.29
N LEU A 20 -27.15 -20.78 -6.66
CA LEU A 20 -27.05 -22.10 -6.00
C LEU A 20 -26.92 -23.24 -7.02
N ILE A 21 -27.54 -23.14 -8.21
CA ILE A 21 -27.43 -24.14 -9.29
C ILE A 21 -26.01 -24.15 -9.92
N ILE A 22 -25.30 -23.02 -9.90
CA ILE A 22 -23.89 -22.93 -10.33
C ILE A 22 -22.97 -23.58 -9.27
N LEU A 23 -23.30 -23.47 -7.98
CA LEU A 23 -22.56 -24.10 -6.87
C LEU A 23 -22.73 -25.63 -6.81
N VAL A 24 -23.85 -26.19 -7.29
CA VAL A 24 -24.12 -27.64 -7.24
C VAL A 24 -23.64 -28.41 -8.49
N ASN A 25 -23.37 -27.73 -9.61
CA ASN A 25 -22.82 -28.36 -10.83
C ASN A 25 -21.28 -28.40 -10.89
N ALA A 26 -20.57 -27.98 -9.84
CA ALA A 26 -19.11 -28.08 -9.73
C ALA A 26 -18.62 -29.46 -9.24
N THR A 27 -19.44 -30.52 -9.37
CA THR A 27 -19.02 -31.89 -9.07
C THR A 27 -18.32 -32.52 -10.28
N ILE A 28 -17.08 -32.10 -10.54
CA ILE A 28 -15.93 -32.97 -10.92
C ILE A 28 -14.68 -32.16 -10.56
N LEU A 29 -14.27 -32.23 -9.29
CA LEU A 29 -12.88 -32.07 -8.87
C LEU A 29 -12.54 -33.36 -8.14
N ARG A 30 -12.29 -34.41 -8.92
CA ARG A 30 -11.63 -35.60 -8.39
C ARG A 30 -10.23 -35.17 -7.97
N SER A 31 -9.92 -35.35 -6.69
CA SER A 31 -8.56 -35.36 -6.20
C SER A 31 -7.74 -36.32 -7.06
N GLN A 32 -6.73 -35.80 -7.76
CA GLN A 32 -5.68 -36.67 -8.27
C GLN A 32 -4.87 -37.14 -7.07
N GLN A 33 -4.86 -38.46 -6.92
CA GLN A 33 -4.01 -39.22 -6.02
C GLN A 33 -2.58 -38.69 -6.11
N LEU A 34 -1.96 -38.46 -4.94
CA LEU A 34 -0.53 -38.22 -4.81
C LEU A 34 0.22 -39.31 -5.59
N ILE A 35 0.85 -38.92 -6.69
CA ILE A 35 1.97 -39.70 -7.24
C ILE A 35 3.07 -39.55 -6.19
N ASP A 36 3.49 -40.68 -5.62
CA ASP A 36 4.54 -40.78 -4.60
C ASP A 36 5.67 -39.78 -4.87
N ALA A 37 5.88 -38.85 -3.94
CA ALA A 37 7.11 -38.08 -3.91
C ALA A 37 8.28 -39.06 -3.85
N PRO A 38 9.40 -38.83 -4.57
CA PRO A 38 10.56 -39.68 -4.41
C PRO A 38 10.96 -39.63 -2.94
N ALA A 39 10.86 -40.78 -2.26
CA ALA A 39 11.20 -40.91 -0.86
C ALA A 39 12.59 -40.30 -0.66
N ALA A 40 12.67 -39.20 0.10
CA ALA A 40 13.93 -38.56 0.43
C ALA A 40 14.89 -39.64 0.93
N ASP A 41 16.04 -39.77 0.27
CA ASP A 41 16.99 -40.83 0.51
C ASP A 41 17.32 -40.89 2.01
N LYS A 42 17.09 -42.04 2.66
CA LYS A 42 17.26 -42.22 4.11
C LYS A 42 18.66 -41.83 4.56
N GLN A 43 19.65 -41.96 3.67
CA GLN A 43 21.02 -41.50 3.91
C GLN A 43 21.11 -39.98 4.03
N THR A 44 20.39 -39.23 3.19
CA THR A 44 20.36 -37.76 3.26
C THR A 44 19.71 -37.29 4.55
N LEU A 45 18.62 -37.93 4.99
CA LEU A 45 17.94 -37.64 6.26
C LEU A 45 18.85 -37.91 7.47
N GLN A 46 19.58 -39.02 7.48
CA GLN A 46 20.54 -39.32 8.55
C GLN A 46 21.70 -38.32 8.59
N LEU A 47 22.20 -37.91 7.42
CA LEU A 47 23.30 -36.95 7.32
C LEU A 47 22.88 -35.54 7.78
N LEU A 48 21.62 -35.16 7.50
CA LEU A 48 21.04 -33.91 7.99
C LEU A 48 20.87 -33.92 9.52
N LEU A 49 20.35 -35.01 10.10
CA LEU A 49 20.22 -35.15 11.56
C LEU A 49 21.58 -35.09 12.25
N GLN A 50 22.59 -35.78 11.70
CA GLN A 50 23.94 -35.75 12.25
C GLN A 50 24.59 -34.35 12.19
N ARG A 51 24.24 -33.56 11.16
CA ARG A 51 24.70 -32.17 11.02
C ARG A 51 24.02 -31.24 12.03
N ILE A 52 22.74 -31.49 12.33
CA ILE A 52 22.00 -30.76 13.39
C ILE A 52 22.65 -31.01 14.75
N ASP A 53 22.95 -32.27 15.09
CA ASP A 53 23.61 -32.61 16.37
C ASP A 53 24.98 -31.91 16.50
N GLN A 54 25.76 -31.85 15.42
CA GLN A 54 27.05 -31.16 15.40
C GLN A 54 26.91 -29.64 15.59
N LEU A 55 25.88 -29.03 15.00
CA LEU A 55 25.60 -27.61 15.14
C LEU A 55 25.14 -27.27 16.56
N GLU A 56 24.26 -28.07 17.15
CA GLU A 56 23.82 -27.90 18.54
C GLU A 56 24.99 -28.01 19.52
N ALA A 57 25.89 -28.99 19.33
CA ALA A 57 27.09 -29.12 20.13
C ALA A 57 28.03 -27.89 20.00
N ARG A 58 28.13 -27.32 18.80
CA ARG A 58 28.95 -26.12 18.54
C ARG A 58 28.36 -24.87 19.20
N VAL A 59 27.05 -24.71 19.15
CA VAL A 59 26.34 -23.60 19.83
C VAL A 59 26.56 -23.70 21.34
N LYS A 60 26.43 -24.88 21.93
CA LYS A 60 26.64 -25.09 23.38
C LYS A 60 28.09 -24.78 23.81
N GLN A 61 29.08 -25.10 22.97
CA GLN A 61 30.48 -24.73 23.22
C GLN A 61 30.70 -23.22 23.15
N LEU A 62 30.07 -22.53 22.20
CA LEU A 62 30.17 -21.08 22.05
C LEU A 62 29.50 -20.34 23.21
N GLU A 63 28.37 -20.84 23.70
CA GLU A 63 27.69 -20.29 24.87
C GLU A 63 28.52 -20.46 26.14
N ALA A 64 29.13 -21.64 26.35
CA ALA A 64 30.02 -21.89 27.49
C ALA A 64 31.28 -20.99 27.45
N ALA A 65 31.86 -20.78 26.26
CA ALA A 65 32.99 -19.87 26.08
C ALA A 65 32.62 -18.40 26.37
N LYS A 66 31.38 -18.00 26.06
CA LYS A 66 30.87 -16.64 26.34
C LYS A 66 30.60 -16.41 27.83
N GLN A 67 30.22 -17.44 28.58
CA GLN A 67 30.03 -17.37 30.04
C GLN A 67 31.34 -17.30 30.83
N GLN A 68 32.46 -17.79 30.28
CA GLN A 68 33.78 -17.70 30.91
C GLN A 68 34.49 -16.35 30.68
N ALA A 69 33.94 -15.46 29.86
CA ALA A 69 34.55 -14.18 29.49
C ALA A 69 33.86 -12.94 30.10
N ALA A 70 33.40 -13.02 31.36
CA ALA A 70 32.91 -11.85 32.11
C ALA A 70 34.04 -11.22 32.98
N PRO A 71 34.19 -9.88 33.05
CA PRO A 71 35.30 -9.25 33.77
C PRO A 71 35.12 -9.26 35.29
N ALA A 72 36.23 -9.47 36.00
CA ALA A 72 36.34 -9.41 37.46
C ALA A 72 36.15 -7.98 38.02
N SER A 73 35.36 -7.86 39.08
CA SER A 73 35.13 -6.63 39.86
C SER A 73 36.22 -6.39 40.91
N LEU A 74 36.66 -5.13 41.04
CA LEU A 74 37.62 -4.60 42.02
C LEU A 74 37.10 -4.63 43.47
N PRO A 75 37.96 -4.59 44.51
CA PRO A 75 37.57 -4.76 45.91
C PRO A 75 37.12 -3.48 46.61
N SER A 76 36.17 -3.65 47.53
CA SER A 76 35.55 -2.65 48.42
C SER A 76 36.35 -2.37 49.70
N ALA A 77 36.35 -1.11 50.17
CA ALA A 77 36.77 -0.70 51.51
C ALA A 77 35.55 -0.30 52.38
N PRO A 78 35.62 -0.36 53.73
CA PRO A 78 34.45 -0.50 54.60
C PRO A 78 33.89 0.80 55.20
N ALA A 79 32.63 0.72 55.61
CA ALA A 79 31.75 1.80 56.07
C ALA A 79 32.01 2.28 57.51
N GLN A 80 31.74 3.58 57.77
CA GLN A 80 31.37 4.10 59.10
C GLN A 80 30.31 5.22 59.01
N SER A 81 29.17 4.95 59.65
CA SER A 81 28.41 5.77 60.63
C SER A 81 28.19 7.28 60.41
N GLY A 82 26.91 7.69 60.33
CA GLY A 82 26.41 8.95 60.93
C GLY A 82 25.32 9.69 60.12
N ALA A 83 24.15 9.90 60.72
CA ALA A 83 23.17 10.94 60.38
C ALA A 83 22.97 11.81 61.64
N PRO A 84 22.34 13.03 61.65
CA PRO A 84 21.54 13.78 60.64
C PRO A 84 21.88 15.32 60.65
N PRO A 85 20.98 16.32 60.42
CA PRO A 85 20.03 16.65 59.34
C PRO A 85 20.27 18.04 58.64
N VAL A 86 19.57 18.25 57.51
CA VAL A 86 18.97 19.50 56.93
C VAL A 86 19.62 20.88 57.15
N SER A 87 19.92 21.61 56.06
CA SER A 87 19.63 23.06 55.94
C SER A 87 19.56 23.53 54.48
N GLU A 88 18.65 24.49 54.25
CA GLU A 88 18.25 25.13 53.00
C GLU A 88 19.34 26.04 52.40
N ALA A 89 19.37 26.14 51.06
CA ALA A 89 19.73 27.36 50.35
C ALA A 89 19.27 27.28 48.89
N GLU A 90 18.28 28.09 48.51
CA GLU A 90 18.21 28.62 47.13
C GLU A 90 19.32 29.67 46.95
N PRO A 91 19.79 29.88 45.71
CA PRO A 91 19.29 31.06 45.01
C PRO A 91 19.00 30.86 43.52
N GLN A 92 17.96 31.58 43.10
CA GLN A 92 17.56 32.01 41.76
C GLN A 92 18.62 31.91 40.64
N ALA A 93 18.17 31.39 39.49
CA ALA A 93 18.51 31.97 38.19
C ALA A 93 17.34 31.73 37.22
N ASP A 94 16.87 32.82 36.62
CA ASP A 94 15.99 32.85 35.45
C ASP A 94 16.46 31.85 34.40
N ASN A 95 15.81 30.69 34.37
CA ASN A 95 15.78 29.85 33.19
C ASN A 95 14.41 30.07 32.57
N ALA A 96 14.40 30.68 31.39
CA ALA A 96 13.28 30.61 30.47
C ALA A 96 12.84 29.15 30.43
N VAL A 97 11.73 28.85 31.10
CA VAL A 97 11.13 27.51 31.08
C VAL A 97 10.86 27.25 29.61
N PRO A 98 11.47 26.24 28.97
CA PRO A 98 11.02 25.84 27.65
C PRO A 98 9.56 25.51 27.85
N GLU A 99 8.67 26.23 27.16
CA GLU A 99 7.22 26.05 27.22
C GLU A 99 6.98 24.55 27.16
N ARG A 100 6.71 23.92 28.32
CA ARG A 100 6.54 22.47 28.40
C ARG A 100 5.29 22.23 27.59
N MET A 101 5.48 21.69 26.39
CA MET A 101 4.39 21.32 25.50
C MET A 101 3.40 20.51 26.33
N ASP A 102 2.24 21.11 26.59
CA ASP A 102 1.19 20.51 27.40
C ASP A 102 0.66 19.31 26.61
N SER A 103 1.21 18.13 26.91
CA SER A 103 0.87 16.87 26.24
C SER A 103 -0.62 16.54 26.35
N SER A 104 -1.35 17.16 27.29
CA SER A 104 -2.80 17.02 27.42
C SER A 104 -3.60 17.75 26.34
N LYS A 105 -3.01 18.75 25.65
CA LYS A 105 -3.64 19.50 24.56
C LYS A 105 -3.46 18.86 23.18
N THR A 106 -2.49 17.96 23.05
CA THR A 106 -2.16 17.30 21.77
C THR A 106 -2.90 15.96 21.70
N LEU A 107 -4.12 15.95 21.16
CA LEU A 107 -4.93 14.73 21.07
C LEU A 107 -4.45 13.83 19.92
N LEU A 108 -3.89 12.67 20.29
CA LEU A 108 -3.62 11.60 19.34
C LEU A 108 -4.90 10.82 19.05
N ARG A 109 -5.23 10.66 17.77
CA ARG A 109 -6.34 9.83 17.28
C ARG A 109 -5.78 8.68 16.48
N MET A 110 -6.16 7.47 16.86
CA MET A 110 -5.81 6.24 16.15
C MET A 110 -7.09 5.59 15.62
N ARG A 111 -7.04 5.09 14.38
CA ARG A 111 -8.08 4.24 13.79
C ARG A 111 -7.44 2.99 13.20
N GLY A 112 -8.08 1.85 13.43
CA GLY A 112 -7.66 0.59 12.85
C GLY A 112 -8.42 0.26 11.58
N PHE A 113 -7.76 -0.40 10.64
CA PHE A 113 -8.37 -0.97 9.45
C PHE A 113 -7.77 -2.34 9.17
N GLY A 114 -8.57 -3.28 8.70
CA GLY A 114 -8.07 -4.59 8.31
C GLY A 114 -8.95 -5.26 7.28
N ASP A 115 -8.41 -6.30 6.65
CA ASP A 115 -9.19 -7.20 5.83
C ASP A 115 -8.69 -8.65 5.88
N ILE A 116 -9.63 -9.56 5.58
CA ILE A 116 -9.41 -11.00 5.50
C ILE A 116 -10.04 -11.46 4.19
N THR A 117 -9.30 -12.21 3.39
CA THR A 117 -9.73 -12.63 2.06
C THR A 117 -9.62 -14.13 1.89
N LEU A 118 -10.71 -14.77 1.47
CA LEU A 118 -10.67 -16.07 0.80
C LEU A 118 -10.49 -15.82 -0.70
N HIS A 119 -9.37 -16.25 -1.27
CA HIS A 119 -9.08 -16.09 -2.70
C HIS A 119 -8.81 -17.43 -3.36
N GLY A 120 -8.95 -17.47 -4.68
CA GLY A 120 -8.40 -18.52 -5.52
C GLY A 120 -8.50 -18.14 -7.00
N ASP A 121 -7.52 -18.57 -7.79
CA ASP A 121 -7.47 -18.36 -9.22
C ASP A 121 -7.06 -19.62 -10.00
N ASN A 122 -6.97 -19.49 -11.32
CA ASN A 122 -6.58 -20.57 -12.24
C ASN A 122 -5.10 -20.49 -12.68
N GLN A 123 -4.28 -19.64 -12.05
CA GLN A 123 -2.85 -19.60 -12.28
C GLN A 123 -2.19 -20.86 -11.75
N ARG A 124 -1.15 -21.26 -12.46
CA ARG A 124 -0.34 -22.40 -12.03
C ARG A 124 0.34 -22.05 -10.70
N HIS A 125 0.23 -22.95 -9.73
CA HIS A 125 0.78 -22.81 -8.37
C HIS A 125 0.01 -21.87 -7.43
N ASP A 126 -1.13 -21.33 -7.84
CA ASP A 126 -2.05 -20.72 -6.89
C ASP A 126 -2.82 -21.79 -6.11
N THR A 127 -3.18 -21.48 -4.87
CA THR A 127 -3.99 -22.37 -4.02
C THR A 127 -5.09 -21.58 -3.35
N THR A 128 -6.31 -22.12 -3.36
CA THR A 128 -7.44 -21.47 -2.66
C THR A 128 -7.13 -21.36 -1.18
N SER A 129 -7.02 -20.13 -0.68
CA SER A 129 -6.48 -19.85 0.65
C SER A 129 -7.23 -18.73 1.36
N PHE A 130 -7.31 -18.85 2.68
CA PHE A 130 -7.60 -17.70 3.54
C PHE A 130 -6.29 -16.93 3.74
N SER A 131 -6.36 -15.62 3.54
CA SER A 131 -5.23 -14.70 3.62
C SER A 131 -5.62 -13.51 4.49
N LEU A 132 -4.68 -13.07 5.32
CA LEU A 132 -4.78 -11.82 6.03
C LEU A 132 -4.26 -10.73 5.09
N GLY A 133 -5.07 -9.69 4.89
CA GLY A 133 -4.64 -8.49 4.18
C GLY A 133 -3.74 -7.63 5.08
N GLN A 134 -3.81 -6.33 4.87
CA GLN A 134 -3.05 -5.36 5.66
C GLN A 134 -3.84 -4.97 6.92
N LEU A 135 -3.22 -5.05 8.11
CA LEU A 135 -3.70 -4.38 9.32
C LEU A 135 -3.04 -3.01 9.39
N ASN A 136 -3.84 -1.96 9.31
CA ASN A 136 -3.37 -0.59 9.16
C ASN A 136 -3.81 0.27 10.35
N LEU A 137 -2.83 0.92 10.98
CA LEU A 137 -3.04 1.92 12.02
C LEU A 137 -2.85 3.32 11.43
N PHE A 138 -3.96 4.04 11.31
CA PHE A 138 -3.97 5.43 10.87
C PHE A 138 -3.99 6.36 12.08
N ILE A 139 -2.89 7.07 12.27
CA ILE A 139 -2.65 7.91 13.45
C ILE A 139 -2.59 9.37 13.03
N THR A 140 -3.28 10.24 13.75
CA THR A 140 -3.26 11.69 13.52
C THR A 140 -3.13 12.45 14.82
N SER A 141 -2.53 13.64 14.76
CA SER A 141 -2.42 14.54 15.90
C SER A 141 -2.40 16.00 15.45
N ASP A 142 -3.16 16.85 16.12
CA ASP A 142 -3.06 18.30 16.01
C ASP A 142 -1.98 18.77 16.99
N ILE A 143 -0.73 18.91 16.51
CA ILE A 143 0.43 19.31 17.34
C ILE A 143 0.26 20.76 17.82
N SER A 144 -0.29 21.62 16.97
CA SER A 144 -0.67 23.01 17.29
C SER A 144 -1.73 23.49 16.30
N GLU A 145 -2.13 24.76 16.38
CA GLU A 145 -3.06 25.37 15.42
C GLU A 145 -2.61 25.27 13.96
N LYS A 146 -1.29 25.29 13.72
CA LYS A 146 -0.71 25.29 12.36
C LYS A 146 -0.01 24.00 11.99
N PHE A 147 0.31 23.14 12.95
CA PHE A 147 1.04 21.88 12.71
C PHE A 147 0.18 20.67 12.96
N LYS A 148 0.13 19.78 11.96
CA LYS A 148 -0.55 18.48 12.03
C LYS A 148 0.43 17.36 11.77
N PHE A 149 0.20 16.22 12.42
CA PHE A 149 0.94 14.99 12.20
C PHE A 149 0.02 13.91 11.65
N LEU A 150 0.56 13.09 10.75
CA LEU A 150 -0.05 11.88 10.25
C LEU A 150 0.98 10.76 10.24
N SER A 151 0.58 9.58 10.70
CA SER A 151 1.34 8.34 10.51
C SER A 151 0.42 7.21 10.07
N GLU A 152 0.91 6.37 9.17
CA GLU A 152 0.26 5.13 8.75
C GLU A 152 1.25 4.00 8.94
N ILE A 153 0.91 3.06 9.82
CA ILE A 153 1.73 1.87 10.10
C ILE A 153 0.94 0.66 9.64
N VAL A 154 1.54 -0.14 8.78
CA VAL A 154 0.94 -1.32 8.18
C VAL A 154 1.65 -2.56 8.71
N PHE A 155 0.85 -3.55 9.12
CA PHE A 155 1.30 -4.89 9.43
C PHE A 155 0.74 -5.79 8.33
N GLU A 156 1.61 -6.52 7.65
CA GLU A 156 1.17 -7.35 6.54
C GLU A 156 1.87 -8.70 6.48
N GLY A 157 1.14 -9.68 5.92
CA GLY A 157 1.66 -11.01 5.71
C GLY A 157 2.68 -11.02 4.58
N GLY A 158 3.87 -11.52 4.89
CA GLY A 158 4.93 -11.82 3.95
C GLY A 158 4.69 -13.13 3.19
N PRO A 159 5.43 -13.32 2.09
CA PRO A 159 6.54 -12.48 1.66
C PRO A 159 6.06 -11.30 0.79
N ASP A 160 6.92 -10.31 0.63
CA ASP A 160 6.72 -9.24 -0.35
C ASP A 160 7.06 -9.75 -1.74
N ASN A 161 6.47 -9.12 -2.76
CA ASN A 161 6.73 -9.44 -4.14
C ASN A 161 7.16 -8.17 -4.87
N ILE A 162 8.41 -7.82 -4.63
CA ILE A 162 9.02 -6.64 -5.19
C ILE A 162 9.51 -7.03 -6.57
N PHE A 163 8.80 -6.59 -7.60
CA PHE A 163 9.28 -6.71 -8.98
C PHE A 163 9.51 -8.16 -9.46
N GLY A 164 8.74 -9.12 -8.92
CA GLY A 164 8.89 -10.54 -9.21
C GLY A 164 9.90 -11.25 -8.30
N GLU A 165 10.58 -10.52 -7.41
CA GLU A 165 11.44 -11.09 -6.37
C GLU A 165 10.68 -11.20 -5.05
N THR A 166 10.65 -12.43 -4.54
CA THR A 166 10.08 -12.73 -3.23
C THR A 166 11.05 -12.32 -2.13
N ARG A 167 10.64 -11.42 -1.24
CA ARG A 167 11.44 -10.99 -0.08
C ARG A 167 10.74 -11.34 1.24
N GLY A 168 11.53 -11.78 2.22
CA GLY A 168 11.01 -12.25 3.50
C GLY A 168 10.55 -13.72 3.46
N GLU A 169 10.01 -14.18 4.59
CA GLU A 169 9.57 -15.57 4.77
C GLU A 169 8.05 -15.70 4.62
N ASN A 170 7.60 -16.80 4.01
CA ASN A 170 6.19 -17.13 3.93
C ASN A 170 5.57 -17.23 5.33
N ASN A 171 4.35 -16.69 5.49
CA ASN A 171 3.57 -16.74 6.74
C ASN A 171 4.22 -15.98 7.91
N THR A 172 5.08 -15.00 7.63
CA THR A 172 5.60 -14.06 8.63
C THR A 172 4.94 -12.71 8.49
N PHE A 173 4.98 -11.87 9.53
CA PHE A 173 4.45 -10.52 9.48
C PHE A 173 5.58 -9.49 9.36
N GLY A 174 5.48 -8.63 8.36
CA GLY A 174 6.26 -7.42 8.21
C GLY A 174 5.58 -6.21 8.87
N VAL A 175 6.35 -5.15 9.06
CA VAL A 175 5.84 -3.86 9.56
C VAL A 175 6.43 -2.74 8.72
N ASP A 176 5.56 -1.95 8.12
CA ASP A 176 5.93 -0.86 7.23
C ASP A 176 5.35 0.46 7.72
N VAL A 177 6.20 1.48 7.74
CA VAL A 177 5.77 2.86 7.99
C VAL A 177 5.45 3.48 6.65
N GLU A 178 4.18 3.45 6.28
CA GLU A 178 3.75 3.86 4.95
C GLU A 178 3.64 5.38 4.83
N ARG A 179 3.23 6.04 5.90
CA ARG A 179 3.27 7.49 5.97
C ARG A 179 3.78 7.95 7.30
N MET A 180 4.53 9.03 7.26
CA MET A 180 4.98 9.77 8.43
C MET A 180 5.20 11.21 7.98
N VAL A 181 4.24 12.08 8.28
CA VAL A 181 4.16 13.42 7.71
C VAL A 181 3.92 14.42 8.82
N VAL A 182 4.68 15.51 8.78
CA VAL A 182 4.36 16.74 9.50
C VAL A 182 3.93 17.79 8.47
N GLN A 183 2.76 18.38 8.67
CA GLN A 183 2.22 19.43 7.81
C GLN A 183 2.10 20.75 8.56
N TYR A 184 2.70 21.80 8.01
CA TYR A 184 2.49 23.18 8.37
C TYR A 184 1.41 23.81 7.47
N SER A 185 0.43 24.49 8.08
CA SER A 185 -0.63 25.20 7.36
C SER A 185 -0.49 26.71 7.58
N HIS A 186 -0.03 27.43 6.55
CA HIS A 186 0.06 28.89 6.59
C HIS A 186 -1.30 29.54 6.31
N SER A 187 -1.98 29.04 5.27
CA SER A 187 -3.32 29.45 4.85
C SER A 187 -3.97 28.34 4.03
N ASP A 188 -5.19 28.55 3.53
CA ASP A 188 -5.80 27.63 2.57
C ASP A 188 -5.10 27.62 1.20
N PHE A 189 -4.31 28.67 0.90
CA PHE A 189 -3.55 28.80 -0.35
C PHE A 189 -2.14 28.21 -0.26
N PHE A 190 -1.64 27.92 0.95
CA PHE A 190 -0.30 27.37 1.12
C PHE A 190 -0.18 26.50 2.36
N LYS A 191 0.13 25.23 2.13
CA LYS A 191 0.45 24.19 3.11
C LYS A 191 1.76 23.54 2.68
N LEU A 192 2.62 23.26 3.65
CA LEU A 192 3.89 22.57 3.44
C LEU A 192 3.89 21.28 4.27
N ALA A 193 4.07 20.15 3.63
CA ALA A 193 4.22 18.84 4.25
C ALA A 193 5.65 18.32 4.04
N VAL A 194 6.22 17.66 5.05
CA VAL A 194 7.53 17.00 4.97
C VAL A 194 7.44 15.60 5.57
N GLY A 195 8.18 14.64 5.00
CA GLY A 195 8.26 13.25 5.48
C GLY A 195 8.00 12.23 4.38
N ARG A 196 7.52 11.03 4.74
CA ARG A 196 7.10 9.97 3.80
C ARG A 196 5.61 10.09 3.52
N TYR A 197 5.23 10.28 2.26
CA TYR A 197 3.85 10.51 1.84
C TYR A 197 3.53 9.87 0.49
N HIS A 198 2.24 9.79 0.16
CA HIS A 198 1.80 9.40 -1.17
C HIS A 198 2.00 10.55 -2.16
N THR A 199 2.70 10.32 -3.26
CA THR A 199 2.86 11.31 -4.33
C THR A 199 1.49 11.70 -4.91
N ALA A 200 1.35 12.95 -5.33
CA ALA A 200 0.15 13.42 -6.01
C ALA A 200 0.11 13.00 -7.50
N ILE A 201 0.37 11.72 -7.78
CA ILE A 201 0.22 11.12 -9.11
C ILE A 201 -1.16 10.46 -9.18
N GLY A 202 -2.05 11.03 -10.00
CA GLY A 202 -3.44 10.58 -10.11
C GLY A 202 -4.29 10.83 -8.85
N TYR A 203 -5.57 10.48 -8.94
CA TYR A 203 -6.54 10.62 -7.85
C TYR A 203 -6.47 9.44 -6.88
N TYR A 204 -6.42 8.20 -7.39
CA TYR A 204 -6.51 7.01 -6.54
C TYR A 204 -5.44 7.00 -5.46
N ASN A 205 -4.22 7.41 -5.81
CA ASN A 205 -3.07 7.37 -4.92
C ASN A 205 -3.27 8.21 -3.65
N THR A 206 -3.89 9.38 -3.77
CA THR A 206 -4.11 10.29 -2.63
C THR A 206 -5.46 10.07 -1.95
N ALA A 207 -6.44 9.48 -2.65
CA ALA A 207 -7.78 9.25 -2.14
C ALA A 207 -7.91 7.96 -1.30
N TYR A 208 -7.13 6.92 -1.64
CA TYR A 208 -7.17 5.63 -0.95
C TYR A 208 -5.80 5.34 -0.36
N HIS A 209 -5.77 5.01 0.92
CA HIS A 209 -4.56 4.57 1.62
C HIS A 209 -4.48 3.03 1.66
N HIS A 210 -3.71 2.42 2.56
CA HIS A 210 -3.51 0.96 2.59
C HIS A 210 -4.77 0.15 2.98
N SER A 211 -5.83 0.80 3.43
CA SER A 211 -7.06 0.12 3.82
C SER A 211 -7.98 -0.19 2.65
N THR A 212 -8.23 -1.49 2.43
CA THR A 212 -9.23 -1.95 1.45
C THR A 212 -10.66 -1.65 1.90
N TRP A 213 -10.94 -1.37 3.18
CA TRP A 213 -12.29 -1.03 3.66
C TRP A 213 -12.87 0.22 2.97
N PHE A 214 -12.04 1.23 2.66
CA PHE A 214 -12.48 2.41 1.89
C PHE A 214 -12.73 2.10 0.42
N GLN A 215 -12.11 1.04 -0.11
CA GLN A 215 -12.20 0.68 -1.51
C GLN A 215 -13.52 -0.04 -1.80
N THR A 216 -14.14 0.28 -2.94
CA THR A 216 -15.33 -0.43 -3.42
C THR A 216 -14.99 -1.87 -3.83
N THR A 217 -13.84 -2.05 -4.50
CA THR A 217 -13.28 -3.33 -4.97
C THR A 217 -12.51 -4.07 -3.86
N THR A 218 -12.17 -5.34 -4.07
CA THR A 218 -11.35 -6.12 -3.11
C THR A 218 -9.88 -5.67 -3.07
N GLY A 219 -9.42 -4.97 -4.10
CA GLY A 219 -8.08 -4.40 -4.14
C GLY A 219 -7.95 -3.26 -5.14
N ARG A 220 -6.73 -2.72 -5.23
CA ARG A 220 -6.37 -1.52 -6.01
C ARG A 220 -6.39 -1.78 -7.53
N PRO A 221 -6.48 -0.72 -8.35
CA PRO A 221 -6.26 -0.87 -9.78
C PRO A 221 -4.82 -1.26 -10.11
N PHE A 222 -4.57 -1.93 -11.24
CA PHE A 222 -3.23 -2.36 -11.67
C PHE A 222 -2.20 -1.22 -11.65
N LEU A 223 -2.62 -0.02 -12.04
CA LEU A 223 -1.77 1.16 -12.14
C LEU A 223 -1.29 1.67 -10.78
N PHE A 224 -2.06 1.41 -9.72
CA PHE A 224 -1.85 1.96 -8.38
C PHE A 224 -1.53 0.87 -7.36
N GLN A 225 -1.07 -0.29 -7.82
CA GLN A 225 -0.43 -1.26 -6.93
C GLN A 225 0.77 -0.61 -6.24
N PHE A 226 1.01 -0.98 -5.00
CA PHE A 226 2.16 -0.52 -4.23
C PHE A 226 3.46 -1.06 -4.82
N GLU A 227 4.56 -0.34 -4.63
CA GLU A 227 5.85 -0.64 -5.23
C GLU A 227 6.41 -2.00 -4.77
N ASP A 228 6.21 -2.32 -3.50
CA ASP A 228 6.53 -3.59 -2.84
C ASP A 228 5.67 -4.79 -3.30
N ARG A 229 4.58 -4.51 -4.03
CA ARG A 229 3.73 -5.48 -4.74
C ARG A 229 3.89 -5.40 -6.26
N GLY A 230 4.99 -4.80 -6.74
CA GLY A 230 5.33 -4.70 -8.16
C GLY A 230 4.64 -3.57 -8.91
N GLY A 231 4.22 -2.53 -8.20
CA GLY A 231 3.64 -1.31 -8.76
C GLY A 231 4.58 -0.57 -9.72
N ILE A 232 3.99 0.07 -10.73
CA ILE A 232 4.74 0.81 -11.77
C ILE A 232 4.93 2.29 -11.47
N LEU A 233 4.30 2.79 -10.41
CA LEU A 233 4.33 4.20 -10.02
C LEU A 233 5.10 4.37 -8.72
N PRO A 234 5.82 5.49 -8.53
CA PRO A 234 6.29 5.91 -7.21
C PRO A 234 5.09 6.42 -6.40
N VAL A 235 4.32 5.49 -5.85
CA VAL A 235 3.19 5.77 -4.96
C VAL A 235 3.69 6.53 -3.74
N HIS A 236 4.83 6.15 -3.18
CA HIS A 236 5.46 6.73 -2.01
C HIS A 236 6.72 7.53 -2.36
N THR A 237 6.96 8.60 -1.60
CA THR A 237 8.23 9.34 -1.65
C THR A 237 8.57 9.90 -0.27
N VAL A 238 9.86 10.17 -0.05
CA VAL A 238 10.35 10.94 1.09
C VAL A 238 10.83 12.29 0.59
N GLY A 239 10.24 13.37 1.10
CA GLY A 239 10.51 14.71 0.59
C GLY A 239 9.67 15.81 1.22
N ALA A 240 9.36 16.82 0.41
CA ALA A 240 8.50 17.94 0.76
C ALA A 240 7.41 18.15 -0.31
N SER A 241 6.19 18.46 0.13
CA SER A 241 5.04 18.74 -0.71
C SER A 241 4.42 20.09 -0.33
N ALA A 242 4.30 21.00 -1.29
CA ALA A 242 3.60 22.26 -1.16
C ALA A 242 2.25 22.17 -1.87
N SER A 243 1.16 22.54 -1.19
CA SER A 243 -0.19 22.47 -1.77
C SER A 243 -1.07 23.62 -1.33
N GLY A 244 -2.13 23.88 -2.09
CA GLY A 244 -3.08 24.93 -1.75
C GLY A 244 -4.18 25.13 -2.77
N LEU A 245 -5.15 25.97 -2.39
CA LEU A 245 -6.14 26.52 -3.31
C LEU A 245 -5.50 27.52 -4.27
N ILE A 246 -6.02 27.57 -5.50
CA ILE A 246 -5.81 28.68 -6.42
C ILE A 246 -7.10 29.51 -6.42
N PRO A 247 -7.06 30.84 -6.19
CA PRO A 247 -8.24 31.71 -6.21
C PRO A 247 -8.95 31.69 -7.58
N SER A 248 -9.90 30.78 -7.76
CA SER A 248 -10.55 30.51 -9.06
C SER A 248 -12.08 30.55 -9.00
N GLY A 249 -12.65 31.08 -7.92
CA GLY A 249 -14.10 31.05 -7.67
C GLY A 249 -14.67 29.63 -7.75
N HIS A 250 -15.78 29.48 -8.48
CA HIS A 250 -16.54 28.22 -8.60
C HIS A 250 -15.82 27.04 -9.26
N LEU A 251 -14.61 27.24 -9.82
CA LEU A 251 -13.82 26.15 -10.37
C LEU A 251 -13.15 25.28 -9.29
N GLY A 252 -12.92 25.85 -8.10
CA GLY A 252 -12.24 25.15 -7.01
C GLY A 252 -10.88 24.57 -7.43
N LEU A 253 -10.02 25.37 -8.03
CA LEU A 253 -8.69 24.95 -8.48
C LEU A 253 -7.74 24.76 -7.31
N HIS A 254 -6.88 23.73 -7.42
CA HIS A 254 -5.87 23.38 -6.44
C HIS A 254 -4.57 23.05 -7.15
N TYR A 255 -3.45 23.22 -6.44
CA TYR A 255 -2.13 22.76 -6.87
C TYR A 255 -1.47 21.89 -5.81
N VAL A 256 -0.56 21.03 -6.28
CA VAL A 256 0.42 20.31 -5.46
C VAL A 256 1.76 20.33 -6.20
N ALA A 257 2.83 20.71 -5.52
CA ALA A 257 4.19 20.71 -6.05
C ALA A 257 5.10 19.96 -5.06
N GLU A 258 5.82 18.96 -5.54
CA GLU A 258 6.55 18.02 -4.68
C GLU A 258 7.99 17.88 -5.15
N VAL A 259 8.89 17.74 -4.19
CA VAL A 259 10.28 17.39 -4.41
C VAL A 259 10.66 16.32 -3.39
N GLY A 260 11.29 15.26 -3.84
CA GLY A 260 11.64 14.14 -2.97
C GLY A 260 12.80 13.33 -3.52
N ASN A 261 13.19 12.31 -2.77
CA ASN A 261 14.16 11.34 -3.24
C ASN A 261 13.64 10.64 -4.51
N GLY A 262 14.57 10.34 -5.43
CA GLY A 262 14.26 9.50 -6.59
C GLY A 262 13.81 8.10 -6.15
N ARG A 263 13.05 7.42 -7.00
CA ARG A 263 12.71 6.00 -6.75
C ARG A 263 13.83 5.10 -7.24
N ALA A 264 13.96 3.91 -6.66
CA ALA A 264 14.93 2.93 -7.15
C ALA A 264 14.62 2.51 -8.60
N SER A 265 15.68 2.27 -9.38
CA SER A 265 15.59 1.90 -10.80
C SER A 265 15.26 0.43 -11.08
N ARG A 266 14.93 -0.37 -10.05
CA ARG A 266 14.75 -1.84 -10.14
C ARG A 266 16.00 -2.61 -10.57
N SER A 267 17.19 -2.02 -10.44
CA SER A 267 18.44 -2.66 -10.85
C SER A 267 19.59 -2.18 -9.94
N PRO A 268 20.04 -3.03 -8.99
CA PRO A 268 19.58 -4.40 -8.75
C PRO A 268 18.12 -4.49 -8.28
N MET A 269 17.48 -5.64 -8.53
CA MET A 269 16.07 -5.86 -8.20
C MET A 269 15.84 -6.04 -6.67
N THR A 270 16.94 -6.14 -5.92
CA THR A 270 17.03 -6.21 -4.45
C THR A 270 16.98 -4.85 -3.76
N ASP A 271 16.93 -3.74 -4.48
CA ASP A 271 16.84 -2.42 -3.86
C ASP A 271 15.44 -2.14 -3.32
N GLU A 272 15.37 -1.37 -2.23
CA GLU A 272 14.10 -0.86 -1.72
C GLU A 272 13.51 0.17 -2.70
N PRO A 273 12.26 -0.02 -3.17
CA PRO A 273 11.67 0.90 -4.15
C PRO A 273 11.63 2.36 -3.67
N VAL A 274 11.37 2.55 -2.37
CA VAL A 274 11.25 3.85 -1.71
C VAL A 274 12.53 4.18 -0.94
N GLN A 275 13.20 5.26 -1.32
CA GLN A 275 14.48 5.69 -0.72
C GLN A 275 14.26 6.44 0.61
N ASN A 276 14.16 5.68 1.71
CA ASN A 276 13.72 6.20 3.01
C ASN A 276 14.81 6.95 3.81
N VAL A 277 16.08 6.56 3.71
CA VAL A 277 17.17 7.06 4.56
C VAL A 277 18.22 7.83 3.77
N VAL A 278 18.67 7.25 2.66
CA VAL A 278 19.66 7.82 1.76
C VAL A 278 19.10 7.69 0.35
N ASP A 279 19.23 8.74 -0.45
CA ASP A 279 18.96 8.67 -1.88
C ASP A 279 20.13 7.94 -2.54
N ASP A 280 19.84 6.94 -3.38
CA ASP A 280 20.85 6.19 -4.12
C ASP A 280 21.67 7.12 -5.05
N GLN A 281 21.15 8.31 -5.35
CA GLN A 281 21.76 9.30 -6.22
C GLN A 281 21.64 10.75 -5.69
N ASN A 282 22.46 11.65 -6.24
CA ASN A 282 22.40 13.08 -5.92
C ASN A 282 21.29 13.86 -6.64
N HIS A 283 20.44 13.20 -7.45
CA HIS A 283 19.31 13.88 -8.11
C HIS A 283 18.07 13.85 -7.21
N LYS A 284 16.99 14.51 -7.63
CA LYS A 284 15.70 14.51 -6.91
C LYS A 284 14.57 14.31 -7.91
N ALA A 285 13.51 13.68 -7.46
CA ALA A 285 12.26 13.59 -8.17
C ALA A 285 11.42 14.83 -7.95
N PHE A 286 10.65 15.22 -8.97
CA PHE A 286 9.73 16.35 -8.92
C PHE A 286 8.35 15.93 -9.40
N ASN A 287 7.31 16.41 -8.74
CA ASN A 287 5.92 16.25 -9.18
C ASN A 287 5.19 17.60 -9.18
N LEU A 288 4.33 17.81 -10.18
CA LEU A 288 3.38 18.91 -10.19
C LEU A 288 2.00 18.35 -10.54
N ALA A 289 1.00 18.63 -9.70
CA ALA A 289 -0.39 18.30 -9.94
C ALA A 289 -1.28 19.54 -9.88
N LEU A 290 -2.29 19.56 -10.75
CA LEU A 290 -3.35 20.57 -10.78
C LEU A 290 -4.69 19.85 -10.89
N PHE A 291 -5.67 20.26 -10.10
CA PHE A 291 -7.02 19.70 -10.18
C PHE A 291 -8.10 20.74 -9.87
N ALA A 292 -9.27 20.52 -10.45
CA ALA A 292 -10.47 21.33 -10.26
C ALA A 292 -11.54 20.52 -9.53
N ARG A 293 -12.29 21.17 -8.64
CA ARG A 293 -13.49 20.64 -7.98
C ARG A 293 -14.64 21.64 -8.18
N PRO A 294 -15.26 21.67 -9.37
CA PRO A 294 -16.23 22.70 -9.68
C PRO A 294 -17.54 22.51 -8.91
N ASP A 295 -18.05 23.58 -8.32
CA ASP A 295 -19.28 23.54 -7.50
C ASP A 295 -20.51 23.13 -8.33
N ALA A 296 -20.50 23.45 -9.63
CA ALA A 296 -21.57 23.12 -10.57
C ALA A 296 -21.85 21.60 -10.67
N VAL A 297 -20.84 20.76 -10.39
CA VAL A 297 -20.99 19.31 -10.39
C VAL A 297 -20.45 18.73 -9.09
N ARG A 298 -21.28 18.74 -8.05
CA ARG A 298 -20.92 18.18 -6.75
C ARG A 298 -20.35 16.76 -6.86
N GLY A 299 -19.18 16.57 -6.27
CA GLY A 299 -18.43 15.31 -6.26
C GLY A 299 -17.50 15.10 -7.45
N LEU A 300 -17.51 16.00 -8.44
CA LEU A 300 -16.58 15.95 -9.57
C LEU A 300 -15.20 16.45 -9.15
N GLN A 301 -14.17 15.73 -9.58
CA GLN A 301 -12.80 16.22 -9.61
C GLN A 301 -12.18 15.84 -10.94
N VAL A 302 -11.57 16.82 -11.61
CA VAL A 302 -10.77 16.60 -12.82
C VAL A 302 -9.38 17.13 -12.58
N GLY A 303 -8.36 16.39 -13.01
CA GLY A 303 -6.99 16.79 -12.72
C GLY A 303 -5.95 16.13 -13.61
N PHE A 304 -4.74 16.63 -13.47
CA PHE A 304 -3.56 16.18 -14.18
C PHE A 304 -2.33 16.30 -13.28
N SER A 305 -1.38 15.39 -13.45
CA SER A 305 -0.07 15.45 -12.81
C SER A 305 1.06 15.10 -13.78
N ALA A 306 2.21 15.73 -13.57
CA ALA A 306 3.46 15.45 -14.27
C ALA A 306 4.58 15.21 -13.27
N TYR A 307 5.14 14.01 -13.31
CA TYR A 307 6.26 13.59 -12.47
C TYR A 307 7.52 13.40 -13.33
N ARG A 308 8.68 13.77 -12.78
CA ARG A 308 9.99 13.65 -13.43
C ARG A 308 11.01 13.09 -12.45
N ASP A 309 11.75 12.10 -12.92
CA ASP A 309 12.87 11.49 -12.18
C ASP A 309 14.01 11.03 -13.11
N LEU A 310 15.14 10.62 -12.55
CA LEU A 310 16.32 10.11 -13.27
C LEU A 310 16.82 8.78 -12.70
N LEU A 311 16.22 7.69 -13.15
CA LEU A 311 16.58 6.34 -12.74
C LEU A 311 18.04 6.02 -13.10
N ALA A 312 18.77 5.35 -12.20
CA ALA A 312 20.17 5.00 -12.36
C ALA A 312 20.45 3.48 -12.26
N PRO A 313 19.89 2.67 -13.18
CA PRO A 313 20.05 1.22 -13.15
C PRO A 313 21.52 0.78 -13.25
N ALA A 314 21.88 -0.23 -12.44
CA ALA A 314 23.23 -0.79 -12.44
C ALA A 314 23.63 -1.29 -13.84
N SER A 315 24.82 -0.89 -14.29
CA SER A 315 25.39 -1.30 -15.59
C SER A 315 24.57 -0.92 -16.83
N LEU A 316 23.59 -0.02 -16.69
CA LEU A 316 22.78 0.52 -17.79
C LEU A 316 22.90 2.05 -17.84
N PRO A 317 22.63 2.68 -18.99
CA PRO A 317 22.57 4.14 -19.05
C PRO A 317 21.50 4.68 -18.09
N ARG A 318 21.74 5.86 -17.51
CA ARG A 318 20.71 6.59 -16.75
C ARG A 318 19.46 6.77 -17.61
N ILE A 319 18.30 6.69 -17.01
CA ILE A 319 17.02 6.70 -17.70
C ILE A 319 16.18 7.86 -17.16
N GLY A 320 15.90 8.83 -18.02
CA GLY A 320 14.95 9.88 -17.66
C GLY A 320 13.54 9.30 -17.63
N GLU A 321 12.89 9.34 -16.47
CA GLU A 321 11.50 8.93 -16.29
C GLU A 321 10.59 10.17 -16.32
N THR A 322 9.50 10.10 -17.09
CA THR A 322 8.42 11.08 -17.02
C THR A 322 7.11 10.33 -16.92
N ILE A 323 6.29 10.68 -15.93
CA ILE A 323 4.96 10.10 -15.76
C ILE A 323 3.93 11.21 -15.91
N PHE A 324 3.01 11.02 -16.84
CA PHE A 324 1.83 11.85 -16.98
C PHE A 324 0.63 11.06 -16.50
N ALA A 325 -0.20 11.67 -15.64
CA ALA A 325 -1.48 11.10 -15.25
C ALA A 325 -2.58 12.15 -15.39
N ALA A 326 -3.78 11.71 -15.77
CA ALA A 326 -4.97 12.54 -15.79
C ALA A 326 -6.17 11.75 -15.26
N HIS A 327 -7.08 12.45 -14.59
CA HIS A 327 -8.25 11.84 -13.99
C HIS A 327 -9.51 12.67 -14.16
N ALA A 328 -10.63 11.97 -14.23
CA ALA A 328 -11.96 12.51 -14.06
C ALA A 328 -12.75 11.56 -13.16
N VAL A 329 -13.11 12.04 -11.96
CA VAL A 329 -13.79 11.22 -10.95
C VAL A 329 -15.04 11.92 -10.46
N LEU A 330 -16.12 11.16 -10.25
CA LEU A 330 -17.38 11.63 -9.70
C LEU A 330 -17.76 10.76 -8.51
N VAL A 331 -17.53 11.26 -7.30
CA VAL A 331 -17.83 10.55 -6.05
C VAL A 331 -18.98 11.24 -5.33
N ARG A 332 -20.08 10.52 -5.16
CA ARG A 332 -21.29 10.92 -4.43
C ARG A 332 -21.66 9.80 -3.44
N PRO A 333 -22.49 10.07 -2.41
CA PRO A 333 -22.80 9.06 -1.39
C PRO A 333 -23.22 7.70 -1.96
N LYS A 334 -24.06 7.68 -3.00
CA LYS A 334 -24.59 6.45 -3.62
C LYS A 334 -24.01 6.12 -4.99
N PHE A 335 -23.08 6.90 -5.51
CA PHE A 335 -22.54 6.72 -6.86
C PHE A 335 -21.06 7.04 -6.90
N GLU A 336 -20.29 6.19 -7.56
CA GLU A 336 -18.87 6.36 -7.76
C GLU A 336 -18.57 6.09 -9.24
N TRP A 337 -17.87 7.03 -9.87
CA TRP A 337 -17.18 6.82 -11.14
C TRP A 337 -15.76 7.31 -10.99
N LEU A 338 -14.78 6.41 -11.13
CA LEU A 338 -13.37 6.74 -11.13
C LEU A 338 -12.83 6.44 -12.53
N ASN A 339 -12.16 7.41 -13.15
CA ASN A 339 -11.52 7.22 -14.44
C ASN A 339 -10.15 7.89 -14.44
N GLU A 340 -9.11 7.12 -14.69
CA GLU A 340 -7.74 7.61 -14.70
C GLU A 340 -6.96 6.99 -15.86
N ILE A 341 -6.13 7.80 -16.49
CA ILE A 341 -5.21 7.42 -17.55
C ILE A 341 -3.80 7.82 -17.14
N LEU A 342 -2.81 7.06 -17.58
CA LEU A 342 -1.41 7.39 -17.39
C LEU A 342 -0.53 7.00 -18.56
N LEU A 343 0.62 7.65 -18.64
CA LEU A 343 1.71 7.32 -19.54
C LEU A 343 3.03 7.41 -18.78
N VAL A 344 3.68 6.27 -18.54
CA VAL A 344 5.08 6.24 -18.10
C VAL A 344 5.98 6.27 -19.33
N ARG A 345 6.93 7.21 -19.35
CA ARG A 345 7.91 7.38 -20.42
C ARG A 345 9.32 7.18 -19.86
N HIS A 346 10.04 6.20 -20.40
CA HIS A 346 11.45 5.95 -20.12
C HIS A 346 12.31 6.33 -21.32
N ALA A 347 13.28 7.22 -21.10
CA ALA A 347 14.24 7.64 -22.11
C ALA A 347 15.68 7.37 -21.62
N PRO A 348 16.27 6.23 -22.01
CA PRO A 348 17.66 5.92 -21.69
C PRO A 348 18.63 6.90 -22.35
N ASN A 349 19.59 7.42 -21.58
CA ASN A 349 20.56 8.39 -22.07
C ASN A 349 21.48 7.74 -23.12
N GLY A 350 21.77 8.49 -24.19
CA GLY A 350 22.62 8.00 -25.29
C GLY A 350 21.95 7.00 -26.21
N ILE A 351 20.68 6.62 -25.98
CA ILE A 351 19.90 5.74 -26.84
C ILE A 351 18.73 6.53 -27.44
N PRO A 352 18.57 6.60 -28.78
CA PRO A 352 17.47 7.36 -29.41
C PRO A 352 16.07 6.83 -29.09
N ARG A 353 15.97 5.55 -28.73
CA ARG A 353 14.70 4.87 -28.48
C ARG A 353 14.13 5.25 -27.12
N VAL A 354 12.84 5.61 -27.14
CA VAL A 354 12.03 5.89 -25.94
C VAL A 354 11.02 4.77 -25.76
N PHE A 355 10.75 4.41 -24.51
CA PHE A 355 9.74 3.42 -24.15
C PHE A 355 8.57 4.11 -23.47
N ASN A 356 7.36 3.74 -23.90
CA ASN A 356 6.12 4.30 -23.40
C ASN A 356 5.26 3.13 -22.88
N THR A 357 4.83 3.24 -21.63
CA THR A 357 3.96 2.28 -20.95
C THR A 357 2.63 2.98 -20.64
N PRO A 358 1.64 2.89 -21.56
CA PRO A 358 0.32 3.45 -21.32
C PRO A 358 -0.48 2.57 -20.37
N GLY A 359 -1.35 3.21 -19.58
CA GLY A 359 -2.27 2.53 -18.69
C GLY A 359 -3.55 3.33 -18.48
N PHE A 360 -4.65 2.64 -18.19
CA PHE A 360 -5.88 3.28 -17.72
C PHE A 360 -6.73 2.34 -16.88
N TYR A 361 -7.64 2.91 -16.10
CA TYR A 361 -8.76 2.17 -15.55
C TYR A 361 -10.04 3.02 -15.52
N THR A 362 -11.17 2.34 -15.54
CA THR A 362 -12.47 2.95 -15.23
C THR A 362 -13.21 2.07 -14.23
N GLN A 363 -13.75 2.66 -13.17
CA GLN A 363 -14.54 1.98 -12.15
C GLN A 363 -15.88 2.68 -12.00
N LEU A 364 -16.96 1.90 -12.00
CA LEU A 364 -18.31 2.39 -11.78
C LEU A 364 -18.96 1.60 -10.66
N SER A 365 -19.65 2.30 -9.77
CA SER A 365 -20.43 1.69 -8.71
C SER A 365 -21.64 2.52 -8.34
N LYS A 366 -22.74 1.84 -7.98
CA LYS A 366 -23.97 2.47 -7.49
C LYS A 366 -24.55 1.68 -6.34
N GLN A 367 -24.91 2.37 -5.27
CA GLN A 367 -25.46 1.76 -4.07
C GLN A 367 -26.98 1.66 -4.10
N PHE A 368 -27.50 0.49 -3.69
CA PHE A 368 -28.89 0.13 -3.53
C PHE A 368 -29.10 -0.48 -2.13
N GLY A 369 -29.55 0.34 -1.17
CA GLY A 369 -29.58 -0.08 0.24
C GLY A 369 -28.17 -0.35 0.75
N SER A 370 -27.94 -1.48 1.41
CA SER A 370 -26.62 -1.92 1.87
C SER A 370 -25.77 -2.60 0.79
N TYR A 371 -26.28 -2.72 -0.44
CA TYR A 371 -25.60 -3.41 -1.53
C TYR A 371 -25.05 -2.42 -2.54
N ARG A 372 -23.83 -2.65 -3.00
CA ARG A 372 -23.10 -1.77 -3.90
C ARG A 372 -22.40 -2.61 -4.97
N PRO A 373 -23.11 -3.01 -6.05
CA PRO A 373 -22.47 -3.62 -7.20
C PRO A 373 -21.47 -2.65 -7.82
N TYR A 374 -20.42 -3.21 -8.41
CA TYR A 374 -19.39 -2.45 -9.08
C TYR A 374 -18.81 -3.20 -10.28
N PHE A 375 -18.26 -2.42 -11.18
CA PHE A 375 -17.53 -2.86 -12.34
C PHE A 375 -16.23 -2.06 -12.44
N ARG A 376 -15.15 -2.71 -12.82
CA ARG A 376 -13.90 -2.05 -13.17
C ARG A 376 -13.34 -2.65 -14.45
N TYR A 377 -12.84 -1.83 -15.36
CA TYR A 377 -12.00 -2.27 -16.47
C TYR A 377 -10.63 -1.62 -16.35
N GLN A 378 -9.58 -2.38 -16.62
CA GLN A 378 -8.20 -1.97 -16.38
C GLN A 378 -7.31 -2.40 -17.54
N TYR A 379 -6.27 -1.62 -17.78
CA TYR A 379 -5.30 -1.86 -18.83
C TYR A 379 -3.93 -1.29 -18.45
N VAL A 380 -2.88 -2.06 -18.71
CA VAL A 380 -1.49 -1.59 -18.73
C VAL A 380 -0.74 -2.37 -19.79
N ASN A 381 0.19 -1.72 -20.49
CA ASN A 381 0.96 -2.37 -21.53
C ASN A 381 2.41 -1.88 -21.58
N ALA A 382 3.29 -2.59 -20.89
CA ALA A 382 4.73 -2.39 -20.99
C ALA A 382 5.33 -3.24 -22.12
N SER A 383 6.36 -2.71 -22.78
CA SER A 383 7.13 -3.49 -23.77
C SER A 383 8.02 -4.51 -23.06
N SER A 384 8.09 -5.73 -23.56
CA SER A 384 9.04 -6.74 -23.06
C SER A 384 10.51 -6.37 -23.27
N THR A 385 10.79 -5.29 -24.01
CA THR A 385 12.14 -4.76 -24.26
C THR A 385 12.40 -3.46 -23.54
N GLU A 386 11.44 -2.95 -22.75
CA GLU A 386 11.68 -1.75 -21.96
C GLU A 386 12.57 -2.06 -20.75
N PRO A 387 13.48 -1.15 -20.37
CA PRO A 387 14.56 -1.44 -19.44
C PRO A 387 14.13 -1.51 -17.97
N ILE A 388 12.94 -1.04 -17.60
CA ILE A 388 12.51 -0.93 -16.21
C ILE A 388 11.36 -1.90 -15.90
N PHE A 389 10.32 -1.99 -16.73
CA PHE A 389 9.17 -2.90 -16.55
C PHE A 389 9.00 -3.99 -17.62
N PRO A 390 10.05 -4.76 -17.98
CA PRO A 390 9.95 -5.80 -19.01
C PRO A 390 8.97 -6.93 -18.64
N ASP A 391 8.72 -7.12 -17.34
CA ASP A 391 7.89 -8.14 -16.70
C ASP A 391 6.39 -7.76 -16.58
N VAL A 392 6.05 -6.48 -16.74
CA VAL A 392 4.65 -6.03 -16.64
C VAL A 392 3.85 -6.53 -17.84
N GLY A 393 4.39 -6.40 -19.05
CA GLY A 393 3.74 -6.82 -20.29
C GLY A 393 2.37 -6.16 -20.51
N LEU A 394 1.52 -6.83 -21.31
CA LEU A 394 0.10 -6.46 -21.43
C LEU A 394 -0.67 -7.15 -20.32
N ARG A 395 -1.42 -6.38 -19.53
CA ARG A 395 -2.43 -6.87 -18.58
C ARG A 395 -3.71 -6.08 -18.77
N GLN A 396 -4.83 -6.75 -19.01
CA GLN A 396 -6.11 -6.07 -19.17
C GLN A 396 -7.29 -6.96 -18.81
N GLY A 397 -8.38 -6.34 -18.39
CA GLY A 397 -9.66 -7.02 -18.30
C GLY A 397 -10.61 -6.45 -17.26
N PRO A 398 -11.81 -7.02 -17.18
CA PRO A 398 -12.85 -6.59 -16.27
C PRO A 398 -12.75 -7.25 -14.89
N SER A 399 -13.21 -6.50 -13.89
CA SER A 399 -13.58 -6.97 -12.56
C SER A 399 -15.07 -6.71 -12.36
N PHE A 400 -15.81 -7.70 -11.88
CA PHE A 400 -17.20 -7.55 -11.45
C PHE A 400 -17.31 -7.93 -9.99
N GLY A 401 -18.04 -7.15 -9.21
CA GLY A 401 -18.25 -7.53 -7.83
C GLY A 401 -19.43 -6.85 -7.15
N LEU A 402 -19.66 -7.30 -5.93
CA LEU A 402 -20.70 -6.81 -5.05
C LEU A 402 -20.09 -6.54 -3.69
N ARG A 403 -20.20 -5.29 -3.23
CA ARG A 403 -19.94 -4.91 -1.84
C ARG A 403 -21.26 -4.90 -1.06
N TYR A 404 -21.25 -5.48 0.12
CA TYR A 404 -22.33 -5.46 1.09
C TYR A 404 -21.83 -4.78 2.37
N ASP A 405 -22.39 -3.62 2.68
CA ASP A 405 -22.10 -2.89 3.92
C ASP A 405 -22.94 -3.48 5.05
N ALA A 406 -22.35 -4.42 5.80
CA ALA A 406 -23.02 -5.12 6.89
C ALA A 406 -23.26 -4.20 8.10
N SER A 407 -22.36 -3.24 8.32
CA SER A 407 -22.48 -2.14 9.28
C SER A 407 -21.71 -0.92 8.76
N GLU A 408 -21.69 0.17 9.54
CA GLU A 408 -20.82 1.32 9.27
C GLU A 408 -19.32 1.01 9.37
N THR A 409 -18.96 -0.14 9.95
CA THR A 409 -17.57 -0.52 10.24
C THR A 409 -17.14 -1.82 9.57
N VAL A 410 -18.05 -2.57 8.95
CA VAL A 410 -17.77 -3.88 8.34
C VAL A 410 -18.41 -3.96 6.96
N ALA A 411 -17.62 -4.35 5.97
CA ALA A 411 -18.07 -4.60 4.60
C ALA A 411 -17.62 -5.98 4.13
N VAL A 412 -18.51 -6.68 3.42
CA VAL A 412 -18.21 -7.96 2.76
C VAL A 412 -18.23 -7.75 1.25
N LYS A 413 -17.23 -8.26 0.54
CA LYS A 413 -17.09 -8.07 -0.90
C LYS A 413 -16.90 -9.42 -1.58
N LEU A 414 -17.66 -9.66 -2.66
CA LEU A 414 -17.42 -10.75 -3.60
C LEU A 414 -16.95 -10.13 -4.92
N GLN A 415 -15.83 -10.59 -5.46
CA GLN A 415 -15.27 -10.11 -6.73
C GLN A 415 -14.85 -11.28 -7.61
N TYR A 416 -15.14 -11.16 -8.90
CA TYR A 416 -14.59 -11.98 -9.97
C TYR A 416 -13.74 -11.10 -10.88
N ASP A 417 -12.53 -11.57 -11.19
CA ASP A 417 -11.59 -10.91 -12.09
C ASP A 417 -11.26 -11.79 -13.28
N TYR A 418 -11.27 -11.20 -14.47
CA TYR A 418 -10.70 -11.79 -15.68
C TYR A 418 -9.53 -10.92 -16.14
N THR A 419 -8.33 -11.49 -16.23
CA THR A 419 -7.11 -10.78 -16.64
C THR A 419 -6.44 -11.48 -17.81
N ALA A 420 -6.47 -10.86 -18.99
CA ALA A 420 -5.68 -11.29 -20.14
C ALA A 420 -4.24 -10.80 -19.99
N LEU A 421 -3.28 -11.70 -20.26
CA LEU A 421 -1.84 -11.48 -20.10
C LEU A 421 -1.10 -11.65 -21.44
N ARG A 422 -0.01 -10.92 -21.64
CA ARG A 422 0.85 -11.05 -22.84
C ARG A 422 1.47 -12.45 -22.91
N GLY A 423 1.12 -13.22 -23.93
CA GLY A 423 1.76 -14.51 -24.22
C GLY A 423 1.52 -15.58 -23.15
N GLN A 424 0.54 -15.39 -22.27
CA GLN A 424 0.16 -16.33 -21.21
C GLN A 424 -1.35 -16.57 -21.24
N PRO A 425 -1.85 -17.70 -20.70
CA PRO A 425 -3.27 -17.91 -20.48
C PRO A 425 -3.89 -16.79 -19.64
N ALA A 426 -5.16 -16.48 -19.90
CA ALA A 426 -5.90 -15.52 -19.08
C ALA A 426 -6.18 -16.08 -17.68
N VAL A 427 -6.11 -15.19 -16.69
CA VAL A 427 -6.36 -15.50 -15.28
C VAL A 427 -7.80 -15.21 -14.93
N ASN A 428 -8.45 -16.16 -14.26
CA ASN A 428 -9.76 -16.03 -13.64
C ASN A 428 -9.57 -16.15 -12.14
N ALA A 429 -9.91 -15.11 -11.39
CA ALA A 429 -9.82 -15.11 -9.93
C ALA A 429 -11.19 -14.85 -9.30
N LEU A 430 -11.42 -15.44 -8.13
CA LEU A 430 -12.57 -15.17 -7.28
C LEU A 430 -12.08 -14.82 -5.87
N ALA A 431 -12.64 -13.76 -5.29
CA ALA A 431 -12.30 -13.31 -3.95
C ALA A 431 -13.55 -13.01 -3.13
N LEU A 432 -13.59 -13.53 -1.90
CA LEU A 432 -14.52 -13.13 -0.85
C LEU A 432 -13.72 -12.44 0.26
N GLN A 433 -13.89 -11.13 0.41
CA GLN A 433 -13.16 -10.30 1.38
C GLN A 433 -14.10 -9.74 2.44
N VAL A 434 -13.66 -9.77 3.70
CA VAL A 434 -14.26 -9.00 4.80
C VAL A 434 -13.29 -7.88 5.14
N GLY A 435 -13.69 -6.63 4.89
CA GLY A 435 -12.93 -5.44 5.31
C GLY A 435 -13.61 -4.76 6.48
N PHE A 436 -12.84 -4.23 7.42
CA PHE A 436 -13.37 -3.63 8.65
C PHE A 436 -12.53 -2.45 9.16
N THR A 437 -13.13 -1.65 10.05
CA THR A 437 -12.49 -0.55 10.77
C THR A 437 -12.96 -0.48 12.23
N PHE A 438 -12.14 0.08 13.14
CA PHE A 438 -12.43 0.20 14.56
C PHE A 438 -11.76 1.42 15.21
#